data_AF-A0A374WGM5-F1
#
_entry.id   AF-A0A374WGM5-F1
#
_cell.length_a   1.000
_cell.length_b   1.000
_cell.length_c   1.000
_cell.angle_alpha   90.00
_cell.angle_beta   90.00
_cell.angle_gamma   90.00
#
_symmetry.space_group_name_H-M   'P 1'
#
loop_
_entity.id
_entity.type
_entity.pdbx_description
1 polymer ?
#
loop_
_entity_poly.entity_id
_entity_poly.type
_entity_poly.pdbx_seq_one_letter_code
_entity_poly.pdbx_strand_id
1 'polypeptide(L)'
;MEKIIFIGGIGSGKTYLTEAIISQNGGVILHPMLKKQLILQAVEICKQIAFDGFTEHRLIKKILSEDTFCYLTHVLCTFQSRPKWLTPMFVKKHHIKVFEICRPPCIAIKHGQKRTNL
;
A
#
# COMPACT_ATOMS: atom_id res chain seq x y z
N MET A 1 10.18 -10.69 -7.92
CA MET A 1 9.72 -9.78 -6.86
C MET A 1 8.20 -9.66 -6.93
N GLU A 2 7.51 -9.83 -5.81
CA GLU A 2 6.06 -9.62 -5.72
C GLU A 2 5.75 -8.13 -5.50
N LYS A 3 4.78 -7.59 -6.25
CA LYS A 3 4.40 -6.18 -6.23
C LYS A 3 2.91 -6.07 -5.91
N ILE A 4 2.58 -5.40 -4.82
CA ILE A 4 1.22 -5.29 -4.30
C ILE A 4 0.88 -3.81 -4.10
N ILE A 5 -0.29 -3.41 -4.56
CA ILE A 5 -0.80 -2.06 -4.38
C ILE A 5 -2.18 -2.11 -3.72
N PHE A 6 -2.32 -1.37 -2.63
CA PHE A 6 -3.59 -1.11 -1.96
C PHE A 6 -4.07 0.30 -2.26
N ILE A 7 -5.26 0.43 -2.82
CA ILE A 7 -5.89 1.72 -3.13
C ILE A 7 -7.10 1.87 -2.22
N GLY A 8 -7.20 2.97 -1.49
CA GLY A 8 -8.39 3.23 -0.67
C GLY A 8 -8.30 4.53 0.09
N GLY A 9 -9.45 5.15 0.34
CA GLY A 9 -9.55 6.44 1.02
C GLY A 9 -9.01 6.43 2.47
N ILE A 10 -9.13 7.58 3.14
CA ILE A 10 -8.75 7.71 4.55
C ILE A 10 -9.63 6.77 5.40
N GLY A 11 -9.02 6.01 6.32
CA GLY A 11 -9.73 5.06 7.16
C GLY A 11 -10.21 3.79 6.44
N SER A 12 -9.63 3.44 5.29
CA SER A 12 -9.93 2.16 4.61
C SER A 12 -9.26 0.94 5.28
N GLY A 13 -8.35 1.16 6.22
CA GLY A 13 -7.56 0.08 6.83
C GLY A 13 -6.34 -0.37 6.01
N LYS A 14 -6.05 0.27 4.86
CA LYS A 14 -4.91 -0.09 3.99
C LYS A 14 -3.54 -0.02 4.68
N THR A 15 -3.34 0.93 5.59
CA THR A 15 -2.10 1.07 6.37
C THR A 15 -1.95 -0.11 7.33
N TYR A 16 -2.98 -0.43 8.12
CA TYR A 16 -2.98 -1.59 9.01
C TYR A 16 -2.75 -2.92 8.27
N LEU A 17 -3.36 -3.09 7.10
CA LEU A 17 -3.12 -4.29 6.28
C LEU A 17 -1.67 -4.36 5.78
N THR A 18 -1.10 -3.22 5.38
CA THR A 18 0.28 -3.12 4.93
C THR A 18 1.25 -3.45 6.06
N GLU A 19 1.00 -2.91 7.25
CA GLU A 19 1.75 -3.23 8.48
C GLU A 19 1.69 -4.73 8.79
N ALA A 20 0.51 -5.34 8.74
CA ALA A 20 0.33 -6.77 9.01
C ALA A 20 1.13 -7.66 8.04
N ILE A 21 1.26 -7.26 6.76
CA ILE A 21 2.03 -8.02 5.76
C ILE A 21 3.54 -7.85 5.97
N ILE A 22 4.00 -6.63 6.22
CA ILE A 22 5.44 -6.29 6.32
C ILE A 22 6.05 -6.70 7.67
N SER A 23 5.32 -6.54 8.77
CA SER A 23 5.82 -6.77 10.14
C SER A 23 6.21 -8.22 10.43
N GLN A 24 5.70 -9.18 9.65
CA GLN A 24 5.97 -10.59 9.87
C GLN A 24 7.34 -11.05 9.33
N ASN A 25 8.00 -10.28 8.46
CA ASN A 25 9.12 -10.78 7.63
C ASN A 25 10.33 -9.84 7.50
N GLY A 26 10.59 -9.00 8.52
CA GLY A 26 11.78 -8.14 8.52
C GLY A 26 11.80 -7.10 7.39
N GLY A 27 10.62 -6.61 7.02
CA GLY A 27 10.49 -5.51 6.08
C GLY A 27 10.43 -4.14 6.78
N VAL A 28 10.57 -3.09 5.99
CA VAL A 28 10.48 -1.70 6.47
C VAL A 28 9.30 -0.99 5.84
N ILE A 29 8.65 -0.15 6.62
CA ILE A 29 7.62 0.78 6.13
C ILE A 29 8.28 2.14 5.98
N LEU A 30 8.25 2.66 4.76
CA LEU A 30 8.78 3.96 4.41
C LEU A 30 7.62 4.95 4.35
N HIS A 31 7.89 6.17 4.79
CA HIS A 31 6.96 7.30 4.75
C HIS A 31 7.49 8.46 3.90
N PRO A 32 6.61 9.30 3.33
CA PRO A 32 6.93 10.33 2.34
C PRO A 32 7.98 11.37 2.73
N MET A 33 8.27 11.56 4.03
CA MET A 33 9.25 12.55 4.50
C MET A 33 10.70 12.05 4.46
N LEU A 34 10.93 10.81 4.04
CA LEU A 34 12.28 10.25 3.95
C LEU A 34 13.02 10.76 2.71
N LYS A 35 14.34 11.00 2.87
CA LYS A 35 15.22 11.35 1.75
C LYS A 35 15.26 10.21 0.73
N LYS A 36 15.24 10.54 -0.57
CA LYS A 36 15.30 9.55 -1.67
C LYS A 36 16.45 8.56 -1.55
N GLN A 37 17.61 9.02 -1.09
CA GLN A 37 18.78 8.16 -0.87
C GLN A 37 18.50 7.06 0.17
N LEU A 38 17.80 7.38 1.26
CA LEU A 38 17.43 6.40 2.29
C LEU A 38 16.42 5.38 1.73
N ILE A 39 15.52 5.82 0.86
CA ILE A 39 14.57 4.93 0.18
C ILE A 39 15.33 3.94 -0.72
N LEU A 40 16.30 4.41 -1.50
CA LEU A 40 17.10 3.54 -2.37
C LEU A 40 17.95 2.56 -1.55
N GLN A 41 18.58 3.03 -0.46
CA GLN A 41 19.32 2.15 0.45
C GLN A 41 18.42 1.07 1.05
N ALA A 42 17.21 1.42 1.49
CA ALA A 42 16.25 0.44 1.98
C ALA A 42 15.92 -0.62 0.91
N VAL A 43 15.68 -0.19 -0.34
CA VAL A 43 15.43 -1.05 -1.51
C VAL A 43 16.59 -2.02 -1.78
N GLU A 44 17.82 -1.62 -1.51
CA GLU A 44 19.01 -2.45 -1.72
C GLU A 44 19.21 -3.49 -0.60
N ILE A 45 18.87 -3.17 0.64
CA ILE A 45 19.20 -4.01 1.81
C ILE A 45 18.02 -4.82 2.35
N CYS A 46 16.78 -4.37 2.14
CA CYS A 46 15.60 -4.99 2.73
C CYS A 46 14.98 -6.03 1.79
N LYS A 47 14.48 -7.13 2.38
CA LYS A 47 13.71 -8.14 1.64
C LYS A 47 12.30 -7.70 1.31
N GLN A 48 11.70 -6.85 2.14
CA GLN A 48 10.33 -6.38 1.96
C GLN A 48 10.24 -4.90 2.30
N ILE A 49 9.50 -4.16 1.49
CA ILE A 49 9.30 -2.72 1.68
C ILE A 49 7.84 -2.37 1.46
N ALA A 50 7.32 -1.52 2.33
CA ALA A 50 6.09 -0.81 2.09
C ALA A 50 6.33 0.69 1.90
N PHE A 51 5.64 1.27 0.93
CA PHE A 51 5.50 2.70 0.75
C PHE A 51 4.12 3.11 1.24
N ASP A 52 4.05 3.66 2.45
CA ASP A 52 2.80 4.12 3.03
C ASP A 52 2.68 5.64 3.01
N GLY A 53 1.55 6.13 2.47
CA GLY A 53 1.24 7.56 2.42
C GLY A 53 2.09 8.36 1.43
N PHE A 54 2.86 7.72 0.55
CA PHE A 54 3.68 8.41 -0.43
C PHE A 54 2.85 9.10 -1.51
N THR A 55 3.22 10.36 -1.80
CA THR A 55 2.73 11.12 -2.95
C THR A 55 3.70 11.09 -4.14
N GLU A 56 4.93 10.57 -3.95
CA GLU A 56 5.94 10.53 -5.00
C GLU A 56 5.67 9.42 -6.02
N HIS A 57 4.99 9.79 -7.10
CA HIS A 57 4.62 8.87 -8.17
C HIS A 57 5.78 8.42 -9.05
N ARG A 58 6.84 9.23 -9.22
CA ARG A 58 7.95 8.88 -10.14
C ARG A 58 8.85 7.79 -9.58
N LEU A 59 9.25 7.90 -8.31
CA LEU A 59 10.14 6.94 -7.67
C LEU A 59 9.45 5.59 -7.48
N ILE A 60 8.23 5.59 -6.92
CA ILE A 60 7.48 4.34 -6.74
C ILE A 60 7.21 3.66 -8.08
N LYS A 61 6.82 4.44 -9.11
CA LYS A 61 6.64 3.89 -10.46
C LYS A 61 7.93 3.24 -10.97
N LYS A 62 9.09 3.86 -10.76
CA LYS A 62 10.39 3.29 -11.15
C LYS A 62 10.64 1.96 -10.44
N ILE A 63 10.51 1.93 -9.11
CA ILE A 63 10.71 0.72 -8.29
C ILE A 63 9.77 -0.40 -8.72
N LEU A 64 8.50 -0.11 -9.00
CA LEU A 64 7.53 -1.10 -9.47
C LEU A 64 7.80 -1.56 -10.92
N SER A 65 8.49 -0.75 -11.72
CA SER A 65 8.80 -1.07 -13.12
C SER A 65 10.03 -1.97 -13.26
N GLU A 66 10.89 -2.01 -12.24
CA GLU A 66 12.18 -2.70 -12.24
C GLU A 66 12.08 -4.01 -11.46
N ASP A 67 12.67 -5.08 -11.99
CA ASP A 67 12.81 -6.38 -11.31
C ASP A 67 14.28 -6.69 -10.97
N THR A 68 15.12 -5.65 -10.96
CA THR A 68 16.59 -5.77 -10.83
C THR A 68 17.08 -5.76 -9.39
N PHE A 69 16.20 -5.60 -8.40
CA PHE A 69 16.58 -5.55 -6.99
C PHE A 69 16.75 -6.96 -6.43
N CYS A 70 17.99 -7.45 -6.38
CA CYS A 70 18.33 -8.85 -6.07
C CYS A 70 17.79 -9.36 -4.73
N TYR A 71 17.71 -8.51 -3.71
CA TYR A 71 17.25 -8.90 -2.37
C TYR A 71 15.76 -8.68 -2.14
N LEU A 72 15.12 -7.86 -2.98
CA LEU A 72 13.76 -7.41 -2.73
C LEU A 72 12.75 -8.46 -3.22
N THR A 73 12.07 -9.06 -2.25
CA THR A 73 11.05 -10.09 -2.49
C THR A 73 9.66 -9.48 -2.61
N HIS A 74 9.35 -8.43 -1.84
CA HIS A 74 8.03 -7.80 -1.81
C HIS A 74 8.12 -6.28 -1.83
N VAL A 75 7.29 -5.66 -2.67
CA VAL A 75 7.03 -4.21 -2.68
C VAL A 75 5.54 -3.99 -2.46
N LEU A 76 5.21 -3.32 -1.38
CA LEU A 76 3.86 -2.89 -1.04
C LEU A 76 3.76 -1.37 -1.24
N CYS A 77 2.66 -0.90 -1.81
CA CYS A 77 2.37 0.53 -1.92
C CYS A 77 0.93 0.80 -1.50
N THR A 78 0.71 1.84 -0.72
CA THR A 78 -0.63 2.34 -0.43
C THR A 78 -0.88 3.65 -1.19
N PHE A 79 -2.07 3.79 -1.76
CA PHE A 79 -2.54 5.05 -2.34
C PHE A 79 -3.92 5.40 -1.82
N GLN A 80 -4.18 6.70 -1.64
CA GLN A 80 -5.51 7.18 -1.29
C GLN A 80 -6.51 7.07 -2.46
N SER A 81 -6.00 7.27 -3.67
CA SER A 81 -6.74 7.17 -4.93
C SER A 81 -5.84 6.55 -6.00
N ARG A 82 -6.45 5.95 -7.03
CA ARG A 82 -5.71 5.30 -8.10
C ARG A 82 -4.82 6.31 -8.85
N PRO A 83 -3.48 6.11 -8.88
CA PRO A 83 -2.61 6.99 -9.64
C PRO A 83 -2.88 6.89 -11.15
N LYS A 84 -2.87 8.03 -11.87
CA LYS A 84 -3.15 8.07 -13.32
C LYS A 84 -2.24 7.17 -14.17
N TRP A 85 -1.02 6.93 -13.72
CA TRP A 85 -0.04 6.08 -14.41
C TRP A 85 -0.26 4.58 -14.19
N LEU A 86 -1.06 4.19 -13.18
CA LEU A 86 -1.34 2.80 -12.85
C LEU A 86 -2.47 2.26 -13.73
N THR A 87 -2.20 2.18 -15.03
CA THR A 87 -3.15 1.67 -16.03
C THR A 87 -3.20 0.14 -16.01
N PRO A 88 -4.28 -0.49 -16.52
CA PRO A 88 -4.34 -1.95 -16.65
C PRO A 88 -3.16 -2.53 -17.44
N MET A 89 -2.71 -1.81 -18.47
CA MET A 89 -1.54 -2.20 -19.28
C MET A 89 -0.25 -2.18 -18.45
N PHE A 90 -0.06 -1.15 -17.61
CA PHE A 90 1.09 -1.07 -16.71
C PHE A 90 1.06 -2.20 -15.67
N VAL A 91 -0.11 -2.45 -15.06
CA VAL A 91 -0.33 -3.52 -14.10
C VAL A 91 0.02 -4.88 -14.69
N LYS A 92 -0.47 -5.17 -15.90
CA LYS A 92 -0.17 -6.42 -16.62
C LYS A 92 1.31 -6.53 -16.97
N LYS A 93 1.92 -5.47 -17.52
CA LYS A 93 3.32 -5.46 -17.95
C LYS A 93 4.29 -5.73 -16.80
N HIS A 94 3.98 -5.24 -15.61
CA HIS A 94 4.86 -5.33 -14.45
C HIS A 94 4.38 -6.34 -13.39
N HIS A 95 3.39 -7.18 -13.72
CA HIS A 95 2.84 -8.23 -12.85
C HIS A 95 2.42 -7.73 -11.46
N ILE A 96 1.74 -6.59 -11.41
CA ILE A 96 1.34 -5.95 -10.16
C ILE A 96 -0.02 -6.49 -9.70
N LYS A 97 -0.14 -6.83 -8.42
CA LYS A 97 -1.43 -7.14 -7.79
C LYS A 97 -2.03 -5.84 -7.25
N VAL A 98 -3.21 -5.47 -7.70
CA VAL A 98 -3.90 -4.24 -7.26
C VAL A 98 -5.18 -4.60 -6.53
N PHE A 99 -5.34 -4.07 -5.33
CA PHE A 99 -6.51 -4.28 -4.48
C PHE A 99 -7.14 -2.93 -4.15
N GLU A 100 -8.41 -2.78 -4.51
CA GLU A 100 -9.25 -1.64 -4.11
C GLU A 100 -9.88 -1.96 -2.75
N ILE A 101 -9.47 -1.25 -1.71
CA ILE A 101 -9.98 -1.38 -0.35
C ILE A 101 -11.09 -0.34 -0.17
N CYS A 102 -12.32 -0.78 -0.36
CA CYS A 102 -13.49 -0.01 0.02
C CYS A 102 -13.53 0.15 1.55
N ARG A 103 -13.99 1.30 2.03
CA ARG A 103 -14.39 1.41 3.44
C ARG A 103 -15.43 0.32 3.70
N PRO A 104 -15.27 -0.54 4.72
CA PRO A 104 -16.40 -1.33 5.16
C PRO A 104 -17.57 -0.36 5.44
N PRO A 105 -18.81 -0.69 5.06
CA PRO A 105 -19.95 0.17 5.34
C PRO A 105 -19.92 0.50 6.83
N CYS A 106 -19.90 1.79 7.17
CA CYS A 106 -20.00 2.21 8.55
C CYS A 106 -21.33 1.68 9.07
N ILE A 107 -21.31 0.59 9.85
CA ILE A 107 -22.50 0.15 10.58
C ILE A 107 -22.74 1.26 11.59
N ALA A 108 -23.69 2.14 11.29
CA ALA A 108 -24.20 3.09 12.26
C ALA A 108 -24.85 2.26 13.37
N ILE A 109 -24.09 1.99 14.44
CA ILE A 109 -24.65 1.47 15.68
C ILE A 109 -25.57 2.59 16.18
N LYS A 110 -26.87 2.47 15.89
CA LYS A 110 -27.90 3.27 16.54
C LYS A 110 -27.88 2.89 18.03
N HIS A 111 -27.05 3.56 18.81
CA HIS A 111 -27.18 3.53 20.26
C HIS A 111 -28.55 4.12 20.61
N GLY A 112 -29.43 3.25 21.10
CA GLY A 112 -30.65 3.65 21.82
C GLY A 112 -31.87 3.89 20.94
N GLN A 113 -32.57 2.82 20.58
CA GLN A 113 -34.03 2.88 20.44
C GLN A 113 -34.62 1.90 21.45
N LYS A 114 -34.94 2.41 22.65
CA LYS A 114 -35.77 1.70 23.63
C LYS A 114 -37.09 1.37 22.92
N ARG A 115 -37.34 0.09 22.65
CA ARG A 115 -38.68 -0.41 22.38
C ARG A 115 -39.43 -0.41 23.71
N THR A 116 -40.23 0.62 23.94
CA THR A 116 -41.40 0.51 24.83
C THR A 116 -42.50 -0.16 24.02
N ASN A 117 -42.75 -1.44 24.31
CA ASN A 117 -43.98 -2.10 23.91
C ASN A 117 -45.09 -1.62 24.87
N LEU A 118 -46.09 -0.96 24.31
CA LEU A 118 -47.45 -0.91 24.83
C LEU A 118 -48.31 -1.74 23.88
#